data_AF-W1IAY6-F1
#
_entry.id   AF-W1IAY6-F1
#
_cell.length_a   1.000
_cell.length_b   1.000
_cell.length_c   1.000
_cell.angle_alpha   90.00
_cell.angle_beta   90.00
_cell.angle_gamma   90.00
#
_symmetry.space_group_name_H-M   'P 1'
#
loop_
_entity.id
_entity.type
_entity.pdbx_description
1 polymer ?
#
loop_
_entity_poly.entity_id
_entity_poly.type
_entity_poly.pdbx_seq_one_letter_code
_entity_poly.pdbx_strand_id
1 'polypeptide(L)'
;MKKQQFMKDLQVIYDELQHRQASLNSYYDLLDESKEHKRADAVVDAFLKLLDIPRDKDSQMAALTRIVNLREDALEQVLEKSGASKKEIAMKKELAYGFASTLHITRHESFIGWVEEQKLLTPFYRALMLGVHFVGIRLSEWQSHWTDHIINGVNKELSEMFEGDDDKVFEMLATKQLLDLAPNGEVGDRCYSVLMKEQVSVGEEAYRSVAYSVAFPEHVKSVTTALEQLMSLLNQNEDDVFGQKEEWLAYFGALWEAFSHTNSNELIEKWAEVDRKWMAVKTPLQVGHPLEYYEDHYQKSCGIRVGFTYRKPSTPRGLCYATEHQRLC
;
A
#
# COMPACT_ATOMS: atom_id res chain seq x y z
N MET A 1 3.35 -31.99 -0.22
CA MET A 1 4.47 -31.62 0.69
C MET A 1 4.02 -31.83 2.13
N LYS A 2 4.87 -32.27 3.07
CA LYS A 2 4.49 -32.35 4.50
C LYS A 2 4.63 -30.99 5.18
N LYS A 3 3.76 -30.67 6.16
CA LYS A 3 3.82 -29.43 6.97
C LYS A 3 5.21 -29.13 7.54
N GLN A 4 5.95 -30.15 7.98
CA GLN A 4 7.31 -29.95 8.49
C GLN A 4 8.28 -29.38 7.44
N GLN A 5 8.20 -29.85 6.19
CA GLN A 5 9.02 -29.31 5.10
C GLN A 5 8.59 -27.87 4.79
N PHE A 6 7.29 -27.61 4.74
CA PHE A 6 6.77 -26.27 4.55
C PHE A 6 7.32 -25.26 5.57
N MET A 7 7.37 -25.65 6.85
CA MET A 7 7.93 -24.77 7.90
C MET A 7 9.44 -24.56 7.77
N LYS A 8 10.19 -25.53 7.21
CA LYS A 8 11.61 -25.36 6.90
C LYS A 8 11.80 -24.39 5.75
N ASP A 9 11.01 -24.53 4.69
CA ASP A 9 11.02 -23.61 3.55
C ASP A 9 10.68 -22.18 4.01
N LEU A 10 9.70 -22.01 4.91
CA LEU A 10 9.40 -20.71 5.51
C LEU A 10 10.56 -20.12 6.30
N GLN A 11 11.36 -20.94 7.00
CA GLN A 11 12.55 -20.46 7.71
C GLN A 11 13.61 -19.97 6.72
N VAL A 12 13.83 -20.72 5.64
CA VAL A 12 14.76 -20.34 4.56
C VAL A 12 14.33 -19.01 3.91
N ILE A 13 13.04 -18.85 3.64
CA ILE A 13 12.46 -17.59 3.16
C ILE A 13 12.70 -16.45 4.15
N TYR A 14 12.43 -16.69 5.44
CA TYR A 14 12.61 -15.68 6.47
C TYR A 14 14.07 -15.20 6.55
N ASP A 15 15.01 -16.13 6.52
CA ASP A 15 16.44 -15.82 6.59
C ASP A 15 16.91 -15.04 5.35
N GLU A 16 16.43 -15.39 4.16
CA GLU A 16 16.69 -14.63 2.92
C GLU A 16 16.11 -13.21 2.99
N LEU A 17 14.89 -13.03 3.51
CA LEU A 17 14.29 -11.70 3.70
C LEU A 17 15.13 -10.85 4.67
N GLN A 18 15.62 -11.44 5.77
CA GLN A 18 16.52 -10.74 6.70
C GLN A 18 17.83 -10.32 6.02
N HIS A 19 18.42 -11.21 5.22
CA HIS A 19 19.63 -10.89 4.45
C HIS A 19 19.38 -9.75 3.45
N ARG A 20 18.27 -9.80 2.69
CA ARG A 20 17.90 -8.75 1.72
C ARG A 20 17.64 -7.41 2.40
N GLN A 21 17.00 -7.42 3.58
CA GLN A 21 16.78 -6.20 4.36
C GLN A 21 18.08 -5.65 4.92
N ALA A 22 18.98 -6.49 5.44
CA ALA A 22 20.30 -6.07 5.90
C ALA A 22 21.12 -5.43 4.77
N SER A 23 21.06 -6.01 3.57
CA SER A 23 21.70 -5.45 2.37
C SER A 23 21.08 -4.13 1.90
N LEU A 24 19.81 -3.86 2.20
CA LEU A 24 19.22 -2.54 1.93
C LEU A 24 19.65 -1.54 3.01
N ASN A 25 19.64 -1.96 4.27
CA ASN A 25 20.06 -1.14 5.40
C ASN A 25 21.54 -0.72 5.32
N SER A 26 22.40 -1.55 4.71
CA SER A 26 23.80 -1.18 4.46
C SER A 26 23.97 0.03 3.54
N TYR A 27 22.91 0.50 2.86
CA TYR A 27 22.97 1.76 2.11
C TYR A 27 23.30 2.96 3.02
N TYR A 28 22.94 2.88 4.31
CA TYR A 28 23.32 3.88 5.30
C TYR A 28 24.82 3.95 5.58
N ASP A 29 25.61 2.93 5.17
CA ASP A 29 27.07 2.99 5.26
C ASP A 29 27.64 4.15 4.43
N LEU A 30 26.90 4.69 3.45
CA LEU A 30 27.31 5.90 2.73
C LEU A 30 27.45 7.16 3.61
N LEU A 31 26.85 7.17 4.79
CA LEU A 31 26.97 8.29 5.73
C LEU A 31 28.26 8.22 6.56
N ASP A 32 28.94 7.08 6.54
CA ASP A 32 30.23 6.88 7.18
C ASP A 32 31.34 7.11 6.15
N GLU A 33 32.09 8.21 6.32
CA GLU A 33 33.18 8.59 5.40
C GLU A 33 34.30 7.54 5.30
N SER A 34 34.35 6.57 6.23
CA SER A 34 35.31 5.46 6.20
C SER A 34 34.85 4.25 5.39
N LYS A 35 33.62 4.25 4.89
CA LYS A 35 33.01 3.13 4.16
C LYS A 35 32.67 3.51 2.73
N GLU A 36 32.82 2.55 1.83
CA GLU A 36 32.37 2.67 0.44
C GLU A 36 31.18 1.75 0.17
N HIS A 37 30.17 2.27 -0.52
CA HIS A 37 29.03 1.46 -0.96
C HIS A 37 28.58 1.86 -2.38
N LYS A 38 29.32 1.42 -3.40
CA LYS A 38 29.13 1.81 -4.83
C LYS A 38 27.68 1.73 -5.34
N ARG A 39 26.94 0.69 -4.97
CA ARG A 39 25.55 0.52 -5.42
C ARG A 39 24.63 1.59 -4.82
N ALA A 40 24.65 1.74 -3.49
CA ALA A 40 23.92 2.78 -2.79
C ALA A 40 24.30 4.16 -3.33
N ASP A 41 25.58 4.42 -3.58
CA ASP A 41 26.05 5.71 -4.09
C ASP A 41 25.40 6.06 -5.42
N ALA A 42 25.41 5.11 -6.37
CA ALA A 42 24.76 5.27 -7.66
C ALA A 42 23.23 5.45 -7.56
N VAL A 43 22.58 4.72 -6.64
CA VAL A 43 21.13 4.82 -6.43
C VAL A 43 20.75 6.18 -5.82
N VAL A 44 21.48 6.65 -4.82
CA VAL A 44 21.26 7.98 -4.20
C VAL A 44 21.54 9.09 -5.21
N ASP A 45 22.62 8.99 -5.98
CA ASP A 45 22.95 9.96 -7.03
C ASP A 45 21.85 10.03 -8.10
N ALA A 46 21.35 8.88 -8.57
CA ALA A 46 20.23 8.84 -9.52
C ALA A 46 18.95 9.45 -8.93
N PHE A 47 18.63 9.16 -7.67
CA PHE A 47 17.47 9.70 -6.97
C PHE A 47 17.54 11.22 -6.84
N LEU A 48 18.66 11.76 -6.36
CA LEU A 48 18.84 13.21 -6.19
C LEU A 48 18.84 13.95 -7.54
N LYS A 49 19.42 13.36 -8.58
CA LYS A 49 19.37 13.92 -9.95
C LYS A 49 17.95 13.93 -10.52
N LEU A 50 17.17 12.88 -10.30
CA LEU A 50 15.76 12.83 -10.73
C LEU A 50 14.96 13.98 -10.12
N LEU A 51 15.23 14.31 -8.85
CA LEU A 51 14.52 15.36 -8.12
C LEU A 51 15.12 16.75 -8.29
N ASP A 52 16.22 16.88 -9.03
CA ASP A 52 17.00 18.12 -9.15
C ASP A 52 17.31 18.71 -7.75
N ILE A 53 17.94 17.90 -6.90
CA ILE A 53 18.39 18.29 -5.56
C ILE A 53 19.92 18.20 -5.51
N PRO A 54 20.63 19.28 -5.13
CA PRO A 54 22.08 19.23 -4.92
C PRO A 54 22.45 18.19 -3.87
N ARG A 55 23.55 17.47 -4.12
CA ARG A 55 24.01 16.44 -3.19
C ARG A 55 24.85 17.03 -2.06
N ASP A 56 24.35 16.87 -0.85
CA ASP A 56 24.98 17.20 0.43
C ASP A 56 24.59 16.17 1.51
N LYS A 57 25.01 16.38 2.76
CA LYS A 57 24.73 15.42 3.85
C LYS A 57 23.23 15.31 4.18
N ASP A 58 22.48 16.41 4.12
CA ASP A 58 21.05 16.46 4.45
C ASP A 58 20.22 15.75 3.36
N SER A 59 20.45 16.11 2.10
CA SER A 59 19.79 15.51 0.93
C SER A 59 20.15 14.02 0.78
N GLN A 60 21.38 13.62 1.09
CA GLN A 60 21.77 12.22 1.10
C GLN A 60 21.05 11.41 2.20
N MET A 61 20.92 11.96 3.41
CA MET A 61 20.13 11.34 4.48
C MET A 61 18.64 11.25 4.09
N ALA A 62 18.09 12.30 3.50
CA ALA A 62 16.70 12.32 3.04
C ALA A 62 16.45 11.27 1.94
N ALA A 63 17.34 11.17 0.95
CA ALA A 63 17.28 10.15 -0.09
C ALA A 63 17.33 8.73 0.51
N LEU A 64 18.28 8.47 1.42
CA LEU A 64 18.38 7.17 2.09
C LEU A 64 17.13 6.85 2.90
N THR A 65 16.58 7.83 3.63
CA THR A 65 15.34 7.66 4.39
C THR A 65 14.15 7.36 3.48
N ARG A 66 14.08 7.99 2.32
CA ARG A 66 13.03 7.70 1.32
C ARG A 66 13.19 6.34 0.67
N ILE A 67 14.41 5.96 0.28
CA ILE A 67 14.68 4.72 -0.45
C ILE A 67 14.62 3.50 0.49
N VAL A 68 15.23 3.58 1.66
CA VAL A 68 15.40 2.44 2.58
C VAL A 68 14.19 2.28 3.50
N ASN A 69 13.78 3.37 4.15
CA ASN A 69 12.73 3.35 5.17
C ASN A 69 11.36 3.75 4.62
N LEU A 70 11.32 4.19 3.36
CA LEU A 70 10.08 4.52 2.67
C LEU A 70 9.33 5.66 3.35
N ARG A 71 10.05 6.60 3.98
CA ARG A 71 9.47 7.80 4.60
C ARG A 71 9.87 9.05 3.83
N GLU A 72 8.97 10.02 3.79
CA GLU A 72 9.13 11.26 3.01
C GLU A 72 9.41 12.51 3.84
N ASP A 73 9.30 12.44 5.18
CA ASP A 73 9.43 13.57 6.10
C ASP A 73 10.76 14.32 5.95
N ALA A 74 11.87 13.58 5.88
CA ALA A 74 13.19 14.18 5.70
C ALA A 74 13.36 14.83 4.31
N LEU A 75 12.72 14.27 3.28
CA LEU A 75 12.77 14.82 1.93
C LEU A 75 11.98 16.12 1.84
N GLU A 76 10.79 16.17 2.42
CA GLU A 76 9.97 17.37 2.47
C GLU A 76 10.71 18.53 3.14
N GLN A 77 11.35 18.29 4.29
CA GLN A 77 12.15 19.30 4.97
C GLN A 77 13.32 19.82 4.13
N VAL A 78 13.99 18.95 3.37
CA VAL A 78 15.07 19.37 2.46
C VAL A 78 14.53 20.27 1.34
N LEU A 79 13.36 19.91 0.78
CA LEU A 79 12.72 20.70 -0.26
C LEU A 79 12.25 22.07 0.26
N GLU A 80 11.64 22.12 1.44
CA GLU A 80 11.23 23.37 2.09
C GLU A 80 12.42 24.30 2.35
N LYS A 81 13.51 23.76 2.89
CA LYS A 81 14.76 24.52 3.12
C LYS A 81 15.35 25.08 1.82
N SER A 82 15.16 24.39 0.70
CA SER A 82 15.61 24.85 -0.62
C SER A 82 14.71 25.94 -1.23
N GLY A 83 13.62 26.32 -0.55
CA GLY A 83 12.68 27.33 -1.00
C GLY A 83 11.68 26.84 -2.04
N ALA A 84 11.51 25.51 -2.19
CA ALA A 84 10.55 24.95 -3.12
C ALA A 84 9.11 25.31 -2.72
N SER A 85 8.29 25.67 -3.70
CA SER A 85 6.86 25.92 -3.49
C SER A 85 6.11 24.63 -3.14
N LYS A 86 4.93 24.74 -2.51
CA LYS A 86 4.07 23.57 -2.21
C LYS A 86 3.76 22.70 -3.44
N LYS A 87 3.64 23.32 -4.62
CA LYS A 87 3.41 22.61 -5.89
C LYS A 87 4.64 21.84 -6.34
N GLU A 88 5.82 22.45 -6.25
CA GLU A 88 7.09 21.77 -6.57
C GLU A 88 7.39 20.64 -5.59
N ILE A 89 7.11 20.84 -4.30
CA ILE A 89 7.24 19.80 -3.27
C ILE A 89 6.36 18.61 -3.63
N ALA A 90 5.07 18.81 -3.92
CA ALA A 90 4.15 17.74 -4.30
C ALA A 90 4.64 16.96 -5.54
N MET A 91 5.09 17.68 -6.58
CA MET A 91 5.64 17.06 -7.79
C MET A 91 6.90 16.22 -7.50
N LYS A 92 7.85 16.76 -6.71
CA LYS A 92 9.08 16.04 -6.36
C LYS A 92 8.80 14.83 -5.45
N LYS A 93 7.82 14.92 -4.54
CA LYS A 93 7.37 13.78 -3.72
C LYS A 93 6.78 12.67 -4.59
N GLU A 94 6.02 13.00 -5.63
CA GLU A 94 5.49 12.01 -6.58
C GLU A 94 6.62 11.32 -7.38
N LEU A 95 7.60 12.08 -7.89
CA LEU A 95 8.78 11.49 -8.54
C LEU A 95 9.56 10.57 -7.58
N ALA A 96 9.70 10.99 -6.33
CA ALA A 96 10.35 10.21 -5.28
C ALA A 96 9.60 8.92 -4.96
N TYR A 97 8.25 8.97 -4.93
CA TYR A 97 7.38 7.81 -4.81
C TYR A 97 7.62 6.85 -5.97
N GLY A 98 7.55 7.31 -7.22
CA GLY A 98 7.76 6.48 -8.41
C GLY A 98 9.13 5.79 -8.44
N PHE A 99 10.18 6.49 -8.00
CA PHE A 99 11.52 5.90 -7.89
C PHE A 99 11.58 4.80 -6.82
N ALA A 100 11.12 5.11 -5.61
CA ALA A 100 11.14 4.16 -4.49
C ALA A 100 10.26 2.94 -4.80
N SER A 101 9.08 3.15 -5.39
CA SER A 101 8.12 2.10 -5.70
C SER A 101 8.69 1.11 -6.70
N THR A 102 9.26 1.61 -7.78
CA THR A 102 9.96 0.79 -8.78
C THR A 102 11.06 -0.04 -8.13
N LEU A 103 11.91 0.57 -7.31
CA LEU A 103 13.00 -0.11 -6.63
C LEU A 103 12.50 -1.27 -5.75
N HIS A 104 11.45 -1.05 -4.95
CA HIS A 104 10.91 -2.07 -4.05
C HIS A 104 10.10 -3.15 -4.78
N ILE A 105 9.34 -2.79 -5.81
CA ILE A 105 8.64 -3.75 -6.68
C ILE A 105 9.64 -4.70 -7.33
N THR A 106 10.70 -4.18 -7.96
CA THR A 106 11.73 -5.02 -8.60
C THR A 106 12.47 -5.90 -7.58
N ARG A 107 12.71 -5.40 -6.37
CA ARG A 107 13.32 -6.21 -5.29
C ARG A 107 12.43 -7.37 -4.86
N HIS A 108 11.12 -7.13 -4.72
CA HIS A 108 10.16 -8.16 -4.35
C HIS A 108 9.99 -9.18 -5.49
N GLU A 109 9.90 -8.72 -6.74
CA GLU A 109 9.85 -9.59 -7.92
C GLU A 109 11.07 -10.52 -7.99
N SER A 110 12.28 -9.97 -7.78
CA SER A 110 13.51 -10.77 -7.70
C SER A 110 13.48 -11.80 -6.55
N PHE A 111 12.87 -11.45 -5.42
CA PHE A 111 12.72 -12.38 -4.30
C PHE A 111 11.74 -13.51 -4.63
N ILE A 112 10.60 -13.22 -5.27
CA ILE A 112 9.65 -14.23 -5.74
C ILE A 112 10.32 -15.16 -6.76
N GLY A 113 11.10 -14.61 -7.70
CA GLY A 113 11.88 -15.39 -8.66
C GLY A 113 12.85 -16.36 -7.96
N TRP A 114 13.55 -15.89 -6.93
CA TRP A 114 14.42 -16.74 -6.12
C TRP A 114 13.66 -17.87 -5.39
N VAL A 115 12.47 -17.59 -4.83
CA VAL A 115 11.62 -18.60 -4.18
C VAL A 115 11.21 -19.71 -5.17
N GLU A 116 10.88 -19.33 -6.41
CA GLU A 116 10.56 -20.28 -7.49
C GLU A 116 11.78 -21.11 -7.91
N GLU A 117 12.92 -20.46 -8.13
CA GLU A 117 14.18 -21.13 -8.51
C GLU A 117 14.64 -22.16 -7.47
N GLN A 118 14.53 -21.81 -6.18
CA GLN A 118 14.85 -22.70 -5.06
C GLN A 118 13.76 -23.75 -4.81
N LYS A 119 12.63 -23.69 -5.54
CA LYS A 119 11.46 -24.57 -5.41
C LYS A 119 10.92 -24.65 -3.98
N LEU A 120 10.96 -23.53 -3.26
CA LEU A 120 10.45 -23.43 -1.89
C LEU A 120 8.93 -23.40 -1.91
N LEU A 121 8.28 -23.95 -0.88
CA LEU A 121 6.82 -24.05 -0.76
C LEU A 121 6.16 -24.94 -1.83
N THR A 122 4.84 -25.11 -1.78
CA THR A 122 4.11 -25.84 -2.84
C THR A 122 3.77 -24.90 -4.00
N PRO A 123 3.44 -25.43 -5.19
CA PRO A 123 2.93 -24.62 -6.31
C PRO A 123 1.79 -23.67 -5.91
N PHE A 124 0.86 -24.12 -5.05
CA PHE A 124 -0.21 -23.27 -4.54
C PHE A 124 0.30 -22.01 -3.81
N TYR A 125 1.25 -22.14 -2.88
CA TYR A 125 1.75 -20.99 -2.13
C TYR A 125 2.69 -20.09 -2.93
N ARG A 126 3.40 -20.63 -3.93
CA ARG A 126 4.15 -19.79 -4.88
C ARG A 126 3.22 -19.02 -5.81
N ALA A 127 2.14 -19.65 -6.28
CA ALA A 127 1.05 -18.99 -6.99
C ALA A 127 0.40 -17.87 -6.17
N LEU A 128 0.14 -18.12 -4.88
CA LEU A 128 -0.35 -17.10 -3.95
C LEU A 128 0.61 -15.90 -3.86
N MET A 129 1.90 -16.16 -3.67
CA MET A 129 2.94 -15.12 -3.62
C MET A 129 2.97 -14.27 -4.89
N LEU A 130 3.00 -14.93 -6.05
CA LEU A 130 3.04 -14.27 -7.35
C LEU A 130 1.78 -13.45 -7.62
N GLY A 131 0.59 -14.01 -7.39
CA GLY A 131 -0.66 -13.31 -7.71
C GLY A 131 -0.90 -12.10 -6.79
N VAL A 132 -0.57 -12.18 -5.51
CA VAL A 132 -0.68 -11.03 -4.59
C VAL A 132 0.32 -9.95 -4.95
N HIS A 133 1.52 -10.31 -5.40
CA HIS A 133 2.47 -9.34 -5.92
C HIS A 133 1.91 -8.54 -7.10
N PHE A 134 1.26 -9.21 -8.06
CA PHE A 134 0.59 -8.52 -9.17
C PHE A 134 -0.55 -7.61 -8.72
N VAL A 135 -1.35 -8.03 -7.74
CA VAL A 135 -2.36 -7.15 -7.12
C VAL A 135 -1.68 -5.93 -6.49
N GLY A 136 -0.57 -6.12 -5.77
CA GLY A 136 0.20 -5.02 -5.15
C GLY A 136 0.80 -4.03 -6.15
N ILE A 137 1.22 -4.49 -7.33
CA ILE A 137 1.63 -3.60 -8.42
C ILE A 137 0.46 -2.69 -8.83
N ARG A 138 -0.75 -3.24 -9.04
CA ARG A 138 -1.92 -2.44 -9.44
C ARG A 138 -2.34 -1.44 -8.38
N LEU A 139 -2.25 -1.83 -7.11
CA LEU A 139 -2.49 -0.91 -5.99
C LEU A 139 -1.44 0.20 -5.93
N SER A 140 -0.16 -0.13 -6.20
CA SER A 140 0.93 0.87 -6.24
C SER A 140 0.79 1.85 -7.40
N GLU A 141 0.31 1.40 -8.56
CA GLU A 141 -0.02 2.27 -9.70
C GLU A 141 -1.18 3.22 -9.37
N TRP A 142 -2.17 2.74 -8.61
CA TRP A 142 -3.32 3.54 -8.22
C TRP A 142 -2.99 4.60 -7.16
N GLN A 143 -2.07 4.32 -6.24
CA GLN A 143 -1.72 5.21 -5.13
C GLN A 143 -1.41 6.65 -5.59
N SER A 144 -0.67 6.85 -6.69
CA SER A 144 -0.38 8.19 -7.22
C SER A 144 -1.65 8.99 -7.54
N HIS A 145 -2.64 8.36 -8.17
CA HIS A 145 -3.92 9.01 -8.49
C HIS A 145 -4.78 9.25 -7.25
N TRP A 146 -4.74 8.32 -6.30
CA TRP A 146 -5.42 8.46 -5.03
C TRP A 146 -4.85 9.65 -4.23
N THR A 147 -3.52 9.75 -4.13
CA THR A 147 -2.82 10.84 -3.45
C THR A 147 -3.07 12.18 -4.15
N ASP A 148 -3.03 12.23 -5.49
CA ASP A 148 -3.31 13.45 -6.23
C ASP A 148 -4.75 13.95 -5.98
N HIS A 149 -5.73 13.06 -6.10
CA HIS A 149 -7.15 13.40 -5.92
C HIS A 149 -7.47 13.84 -4.49
N ILE A 150 -7.07 13.04 -3.49
CA ILE A 150 -7.49 13.25 -2.10
C ILE A 150 -6.55 14.21 -1.38
N ILE A 151 -5.26 13.89 -1.31
CA ILE A 151 -4.30 14.62 -0.48
C ILE A 151 -3.94 15.96 -1.12
N ASN A 152 -3.68 15.95 -2.43
CA ASN A 152 -3.26 17.15 -3.16
C ASN A 152 -4.42 17.96 -3.74
N GLY A 153 -5.60 17.35 -3.89
CA GLY A 153 -6.84 17.99 -4.34
C GLY A 153 -7.79 18.28 -3.17
N VAL A 154 -8.69 17.34 -2.90
CA VAL A 154 -9.83 17.51 -1.97
C VAL A 154 -9.41 18.09 -0.62
N ASN A 155 -8.37 17.55 0.03
CA ASN A 155 -7.96 18.01 1.35
C ASN A 155 -7.46 19.45 1.35
N LYS A 156 -6.71 19.86 0.32
CA LYS A 156 -6.25 21.25 0.21
C LYS A 156 -7.43 22.18 -0.04
N GLU A 157 -8.34 21.81 -0.93
CA GLU A 157 -9.53 22.62 -1.22
C GLU A 157 -10.45 22.77 -0.01
N LEU A 158 -10.69 21.69 0.74
CA LEU A 158 -11.45 21.72 1.99
C LEU A 158 -10.78 22.65 3.01
N SER A 159 -9.48 22.51 3.21
CA SER A 159 -8.72 23.35 4.13
C SER A 159 -8.80 24.83 3.72
N GLU A 160 -8.62 25.14 2.43
CA GLU A 160 -8.67 26.51 1.91
C GLU A 160 -10.07 27.14 2.02
N MET A 161 -11.14 26.40 1.76
CA MET A 161 -12.52 26.89 1.89
C MET A 161 -12.88 27.34 3.31
N PHE A 162 -12.22 26.76 4.32
CA PHE A 162 -12.47 27.06 5.73
C PHE A 162 -11.27 27.73 6.41
N GLU A 163 -10.34 28.31 5.64
CA GLU A 163 -9.15 29.02 6.17
C GLU A 163 -8.30 28.18 7.14
N GLY A 164 -8.30 26.85 6.97
CA GLY A 164 -7.60 25.89 7.83
C GLY A 164 -8.35 25.51 9.12
N ASP A 165 -9.63 25.86 9.24
CA ASP A 165 -10.48 25.49 10.38
C ASP A 165 -11.05 24.08 10.22
N ASP A 166 -10.32 23.09 10.73
CA ASP A 166 -10.67 21.68 10.63
C ASP A 166 -12.05 21.36 11.24
N ASP A 167 -12.44 22.00 12.34
CA ASP A 167 -13.73 21.76 13.01
C ASP A 167 -14.90 22.11 12.08
N LYS A 168 -14.79 23.21 11.34
CA LYS A 168 -15.80 23.59 10.33
C LYS A 168 -15.85 22.62 9.16
N VAL A 169 -14.71 22.07 8.74
CA VAL A 169 -14.68 21.04 7.70
C VAL A 169 -15.44 19.82 8.17
N PHE A 170 -15.17 19.33 9.38
CA PHE A 170 -15.87 18.17 9.94
C PHE A 170 -17.37 18.41 10.11
N GLU A 171 -17.77 19.61 10.59
CA GLU A 171 -19.19 19.99 10.69
C GLU A 171 -19.89 19.98 9.32
N MET A 172 -19.21 20.48 8.28
CA MET A 172 -19.73 20.47 6.91
C MET A 172 -19.92 19.05 6.39
N LEU A 173 -18.92 18.17 6.57
CA LEU A 173 -18.99 16.78 6.14
C LEU A 173 -20.13 16.03 6.81
N ALA A 174 -20.30 16.21 8.13
CA ALA A 174 -21.39 15.61 8.88
C ALA A 174 -22.77 16.14 8.43
N THR A 175 -22.91 17.46 8.32
CA THR A 175 -24.18 18.12 7.95
C THR A 175 -24.62 17.72 6.53
N LYS A 176 -23.66 17.59 5.61
CA LYS A 176 -23.93 17.19 4.22
C LYS A 176 -23.97 15.67 4.00
N GLN A 177 -23.86 14.86 5.07
CA GLN A 177 -23.89 13.40 5.00
C GLN A 177 -22.83 12.83 4.04
N LEU A 178 -21.62 13.38 4.10
CA LEU A 178 -20.50 13.02 3.23
C LEU A 178 -19.57 11.97 3.84
N LEU A 179 -19.97 11.33 4.94
CA LEU A 179 -19.20 10.30 5.63
C LEU A 179 -19.89 8.95 5.46
N ASP A 180 -19.12 7.86 5.38
CA ASP A 180 -19.67 6.53 5.24
C ASP A 180 -20.42 6.10 6.51
N LEU A 181 -21.53 5.40 6.32
CA LEU A 181 -22.37 4.90 7.41
C LEU A 181 -22.08 3.44 7.69
N ALA A 182 -22.00 3.09 8.97
CA ALA A 182 -21.97 1.72 9.42
C ALA A 182 -23.37 1.07 9.24
N PRO A 183 -23.48 -0.27 9.28
CA PRO A 183 -24.76 -0.96 9.07
C PRO A 183 -25.88 -0.57 10.05
N ASN A 184 -25.53 -0.03 11.22
CA ASN A 184 -26.47 0.49 12.21
C ASN A 184 -26.96 1.93 11.92
N GLY A 185 -26.49 2.56 10.85
CA GLY A 185 -26.81 3.93 10.45
C GLY A 185 -25.97 5.02 11.13
N GLU A 186 -25.02 4.65 11.98
CA GLU A 186 -24.08 5.61 12.59
C GLU A 186 -22.94 5.94 11.62
N VAL A 187 -22.33 7.12 11.78
CA VAL A 187 -21.12 7.48 11.02
C VAL A 187 -20.00 6.51 11.38
N GLY A 188 -19.41 5.88 10.38
CA GLY A 188 -18.31 4.95 10.56
C GLY A 188 -17.01 5.64 10.96
N ASP A 189 -16.15 4.91 11.68
CA ASP A 189 -14.80 5.37 12.01
C ASP A 189 -13.84 5.41 10.80
N ARG A 190 -14.26 4.85 9.66
CA ARG A 190 -13.50 4.72 8.42
C ARG A 190 -14.40 5.02 7.22
N CYS A 191 -13.82 5.66 6.21
CA CYS A 191 -14.44 5.76 4.90
C CYS A 191 -13.69 4.87 3.89
N TYR A 192 -14.45 4.27 3.00
CA TYR A 192 -13.97 3.55 1.81
C TYR A 192 -14.47 4.22 0.52
N SER A 193 -15.05 5.40 0.67
CA SER A 193 -15.47 6.33 -0.37
C SER A 193 -14.50 7.51 -0.47
N VAL A 194 -14.72 8.34 -1.49
CA VAL A 194 -14.04 9.63 -1.68
C VAL A 194 -15.04 10.71 -2.06
N LEU A 195 -14.68 11.96 -1.79
CA LEU A 195 -15.42 13.09 -2.31
C LEU A 195 -15.15 13.32 -3.80
N MET A 196 -16.22 13.50 -4.56
CA MET A 196 -16.21 13.96 -5.94
C MET A 196 -17.12 15.19 -6.06
N LYS A 197 -16.69 16.18 -6.83
CA LYS A 197 -17.56 17.32 -7.18
C LYS A 197 -18.58 16.89 -8.22
N GLU A 198 -19.81 17.34 -8.03
CA GLU A 198 -20.91 17.18 -8.97
C GLU A 198 -21.56 18.54 -9.20
N GLN A 199 -21.89 18.83 -10.46
CA GLN A 199 -22.61 20.04 -10.83
C GLN A 199 -24.08 19.86 -10.43
N VAL A 200 -24.53 20.67 -9.47
CA VAL A 200 -25.91 20.63 -8.96
C VAL A 200 -26.79 21.59 -9.75
N SER A 201 -26.25 22.75 -10.11
CA SER A 201 -26.92 23.77 -10.92
C SER A 201 -25.89 24.53 -11.76
N VAL A 202 -26.33 25.39 -12.69
CA VAL A 202 -25.42 26.13 -13.56
C VAL A 202 -24.51 27.04 -12.71
N GLY A 203 -23.24 26.65 -12.58
CA GLY A 203 -22.25 27.39 -11.79
C GLY A 203 -22.17 26.98 -10.32
N GLU A 204 -22.82 25.90 -9.89
CA GLU A 204 -22.80 25.41 -8.51
C GLU A 204 -22.33 23.95 -8.45
N GLU A 205 -21.22 23.74 -7.74
CA GLU A 205 -20.67 22.41 -7.45
C GLU A 205 -20.92 22.03 -6.00
N ALA A 206 -21.37 20.78 -5.79
CA ALA A 206 -21.42 20.18 -4.46
C ALA A 206 -20.57 18.92 -4.43
N TYR A 207 -20.07 18.59 -3.25
CA TYR A 207 -19.45 17.31 -3.03
C TYR A 207 -20.49 16.21 -2.88
N ARG A 208 -20.17 15.04 -3.41
CA ARG A 208 -20.83 13.78 -3.12
C ARG A 208 -19.80 12.74 -2.68
N SER A 209 -20.19 11.88 -1.74
CA SER A 209 -19.40 10.71 -1.37
C SER A 209 -19.66 9.58 -2.36
N VAL A 210 -18.61 9.01 -2.94
CA VAL A 210 -18.70 7.91 -3.92
C VAL A 210 -17.70 6.81 -3.63
N ALA A 211 -18.05 5.57 -3.97
CA ALA A 211 -17.12 4.45 -3.87
C ALA A 211 -15.91 4.63 -4.78
N TYR A 212 -14.79 3.98 -4.43
CA TYR A 212 -13.60 3.96 -5.26
C TYR A 212 -13.85 3.45 -6.69
N SER A 213 -14.76 2.48 -6.88
CA SER A 213 -15.14 1.96 -8.20
C SER A 213 -15.73 3.02 -9.13
N VAL A 214 -16.33 4.07 -8.56
CA VAL A 214 -16.92 5.19 -9.29
C VAL A 214 -15.90 6.30 -9.52
N ALA A 215 -15.05 6.59 -8.53
CA ALA A 215 -14.05 7.65 -8.64
C ALA A 215 -12.84 7.24 -9.50
N PHE A 216 -12.43 5.98 -9.44
CA PHE A 216 -11.23 5.46 -10.11
C PHE A 216 -11.55 4.19 -10.92
N PRO A 217 -12.46 4.25 -11.90
CA PRO A 217 -12.99 3.07 -12.57
C PRO A 217 -11.92 2.25 -13.28
N GLU A 218 -10.92 2.91 -13.87
CA GLU A 218 -9.81 2.23 -14.57
C GLU A 218 -8.88 1.50 -13.59
N HIS A 219 -8.50 2.16 -12.48
CA HIS A 219 -7.63 1.57 -11.47
C HIS A 219 -8.30 0.43 -10.72
N VAL A 220 -9.57 0.62 -10.31
CA VAL A 220 -10.35 -0.45 -9.68
C VAL A 220 -10.50 -1.64 -10.62
N LYS A 221 -10.78 -1.42 -11.91
CA LYS A 221 -10.83 -2.50 -12.89
C LYS A 221 -9.50 -3.25 -13.01
N SER A 222 -8.38 -2.53 -12.96
CA SER A 222 -7.05 -3.14 -13.00
C SER A 222 -6.80 -4.04 -11.79
N VAL A 223 -7.17 -3.58 -10.59
CA VAL A 223 -7.08 -4.35 -9.33
C VAL A 223 -7.99 -5.58 -9.34
N THR A 224 -9.27 -5.42 -9.74
CA THR A 224 -10.22 -6.53 -9.76
C THR A 224 -9.84 -7.58 -10.80
N THR A 225 -9.31 -7.16 -11.95
CA THR A 225 -8.74 -8.08 -12.95
C THR A 225 -7.55 -8.87 -12.38
N ALA A 226 -6.65 -8.22 -11.63
CA ALA A 226 -5.53 -8.90 -10.98
C ALA A 226 -6.00 -9.90 -9.90
N LEU A 227 -7.05 -9.56 -9.14
CA LEU A 227 -7.68 -10.46 -8.17
C LEU A 227 -8.31 -11.69 -8.86
N GLU A 228 -9.00 -11.50 -9.98
CA GLU A 228 -9.55 -12.60 -10.78
C GLU A 228 -8.45 -13.54 -11.30
N GLN A 229 -7.35 -12.98 -11.80
CA GLN A 229 -6.19 -13.76 -12.27
C GLN A 229 -5.54 -14.54 -11.12
N LEU A 230 -5.37 -13.92 -9.95
CA LEU A 230 -4.91 -14.59 -8.74
C LEU A 230 -5.83 -15.76 -8.37
N MET A 231 -7.15 -15.54 -8.28
CA MET A 231 -8.11 -16.60 -7.95
C MET A 231 -8.09 -17.73 -8.98
N SER A 232 -7.97 -17.42 -10.28
CA SER A 232 -7.81 -18.40 -11.34
C SER A 232 -6.54 -19.23 -11.17
N LEU A 233 -5.42 -18.60 -10.83
CA LEU A 233 -4.14 -19.26 -10.59
C LEU A 233 -4.20 -20.18 -9.35
N LEU A 234 -4.84 -19.72 -8.27
CA LEU A 234 -5.07 -20.54 -7.08
C LEU A 234 -5.95 -21.75 -7.39
N ASN A 235 -6.96 -21.60 -8.24
CA ASN A 235 -7.84 -22.70 -8.65
C ASN A 235 -7.12 -23.82 -9.39
N GLN A 236 -6.04 -23.51 -10.10
CA GLN A 236 -5.22 -24.50 -10.83
C GLN A 236 -4.31 -25.33 -9.93
N ASN A 237 -4.18 -24.98 -8.65
CA ASN A 237 -3.27 -25.62 -7.71
C ASN A 237 -4.03 -26.16 -6.50
N GLU A 238 -3.55 -27.25 -5.90
CA GLU A 238 -4.12 -27.81 -4.68
C GLU A 238 -3.34 -27.37 -3.44
N ASP A 239 -4.05 -27.04 -2.35
CA ASP A 239 -3.45 -26.80 -1.04
C ASP A 239 -3.40 -28.09 -0.22
N ASP A 240 -2.49 -28.98 -0.59
CA ASP A 240 -2.29 -30.26 0.11
C ASP A 240 -1.67 -30.11 1.52
N VAL A 241 -1.23 -28.90 1.90
CA VAL A 241 -0.49 -28.69 3.15
C VAL A 241 -1.42 -28.26 4.26
N PHE A 242 -2.27 -27.27 4.01
CA PHE A 242 -3.17 -26.71 5.02
C PHE A 242 -4.65 -26.85 4.67
N GLY A 243 -4.98 -27.18 3.43
CA GLY A 243 -6.36 -27.39 2.98
C GLY A 243 -7.23 -26.14 3.10
N GLN A 244 -6.66 -24.94 2.90
CA GLN A 244 -7.35 -23.65 3.05
C GLN A 244 -7.53 -22.88 1.74
N LYS A 245 -7.59 -23.61 0.61
CA LYS A 245 -7.82 -23.04 -0.72
C LYS A 245 -9.11 -22.22 -0.78
N GLU A 246 -10.19 -22.76 -0.23
CA GLU A 246 -11.51 -22.11 -0.25
C GLU A 246 -11.54 -20.85 0.61
N GLU A 247 -10.87 -20.84 1.77
CA GLU A 247 -10.73 -19.65 2.61
C GLU A 247 -9.94 -18.55 1.90
N TRP A 248 -8.88 -18.90 1.18
CA TRP A 248 -8.13 -17.94 0.34
C TRP A 248 -9.00 -17.39 -0.80
N LEU A 249 -9.71 -18.24 -1.53
CA LEU A 249 -10.62 -17.81 -2.61
C LEU A 249 -11.74 -16.92 -2.07
N ALA A 250 -12.32 -17.26 -0.91
CA ALA A 250 -13.35 -16.45 -0.28
C ALA A 250 -12.82 -15.08 0.18
N TYR A 251 -11.57 -15.02 0.66
CA TYR A 251 -10.92 -13.75 1.00
C TYR A 251 -10.71 -12.86 -0.23
N PHE A 252 -10.12 -13.39 -1.30
CA PHE A 252 -9.90 -12.59 -2.52
C PHE A 252 -11.21 -12.26 -3.25
N GLY A 253 -12.23 -13.11 -3.15
CA GLY A 253 -13.58 -12.82 -3.62
C GLY A 253 -14.23 -11.66 -2.87
N ALA A 254 -14.08 -11.63 -1.53
CA ALA A 254 -14.57 -10.51 -0.72
C ALA A 254 -13.83 -9.19 -1.07
N LEU A 255 -12.51 -9.25 -1.30
CA LEU A 255 -11.75 -8.08 -1.77
C LEU A 255 -12.26 -7.59 -3.13
N TRP A 256 -12.48 -8.51 -4.07
CA TRP A 256 -13.02 -8.18 -5.38
C TRP A 256 -14.39 -7.50 -5.27
N GLU A 257 -15.26 -8.04 -4.42
CA GLU A 257 -16.59 -7.48 -4.17
C GLU A 257 -16.49 -6.07 -3.57
N ALA A 258 -15.68 -5.89 -2.52
CA ALA A 258 -15.51 -4.61 -1.86
C ALA A 258 -14.93 -3.52 -2.79
N PHE A 259 -13.93 -3.86 -3.61
CA PHE A 259 -13.35 -2.92 -4.58
C PHE A 259 -14.32 -2.57 -5.71
N SER A 260 -15.08 -3.54 -6.23
CA SER A 260 -16.02 -3.31 -7.34
C SER A 260 -17.36 -2.72 -6.88
N HIS A 261 -17.62 -2.67 -5.57
CA HIS A 261 -18.86 -2.16 -5.03
C HIS A 261 -19.03 -0.67 -5.31
N THR A 262 -20.23 -0.25 -5.71
CA THR A 262 -20.52 1.11 -6.18
C THR A 262 -21.34 1.95 -5.20
N ASN A 263 -22.04 1.31 -4.25
CA ASN A 263 -22.87 1.99 -3.25
C ASN A 263 -22.03 2.30 -2.00
N SER A 264 -21.76 3.59 -1.74
CA SER A 264 -20.97 4.02 -0.59
C SER A 264 -21.57 3.62 0.76
N ASN A 265 -22.90 3.54 0.86
CA ASN A 265 -23.60 3.20 2.10
C ASN A 265 -23.44 1.74 2.55
N GLU A 266 -22.96 0.87 1.65
CA GLU A 266 -22.75 -0.55 1.94
C GLU A 266 -21.26 -0.90 2.11
N LEU A 267 -20.34 0.03 1.82
CA LEU A 267 -18.91 -0.26 1.76
C LEU A 267 -18.35 -0.74 3.11
N ILE A 268 -18.75 -0.14 4.23
CA ILE A 268 -18.29 -0.56 5.56
C ILE A 268 -18.64 -2.03 5.81
N GLU A 269 -19.82 -2.47 5.40
CA GLU A 269 -20.22 -3.88 5.52
C GLU A 269 -19.37 -4.79 4.62
N LYS A 270 -19.12 -4.39 3.37
CA LYS A 270 -18.29 -5.15 2.43
C LYS A 270 -16.86 -5.32 2.96
N TRP A 271 -16.26 -4.24 3.45
CA TRP A 271 -14.91 -4.29 4.03
C TRP A 271 -14.86 -5.07 5.35
N ALA A 272 -15.91 -5.02 6.17
CA ALA A 272 -16.00 -5.90 7.34
C ALA A 272 -16.11 -7.39 6.96
N GLU A 273 -16.71 -7.72 5.82
CA GLU A 273 -16.69 -9.10 5.30
C GLU A 273 -15.28 -9.50 4.85
N VAL A 274 -14.53 -8.59 4.22
CA VAL A 274 -13.10 -8.81 3.90
C VAL A 274 -12.33 -9.18 5.17
N ASP A 275 -12.48 -8.40 6.25
CA ASP A 275 -11.84 -8.69 7.55
C ASP A 275 -12.21 -10.08 8.07
N ARG A 276 -13.50 -10.45 8.01
CA ARG A 276 -13.99 -11.77 8.45
C ARG A 276 -13.37 -12.91 7.65
N LYS A 277 -13.27 -12.79 6.33
CA LYS A 277 -12.64 -13.82 5.47
C LYS A 277 -11.14 -13.87 5.67
N TRP A 278 -10.49 -12.73 5.80
CA TRP A 278 -9.07 -12.66 6.11
C TRP A 278 -8.77 -13.37 7.43
N MET A 279 -9.54 -13.09 8.47
CA MET A 279 -9.42 -13.77 9.76
C MET A 279 -9.69 -15.27 9.67
N ALA A 280 -10.44 -15.77 8.69
CA ALA A 280 -10.66 -17.21 8.52
C ALA A 280 -9.38 -17.95 8.06
N VAL A 281 -8.47 -17.27 7.36
CA VAL A 281 -7.21 -17.85 6.90
C VAL A 281 -6.23 -18.04 8.06
N LYS A 282 -5.85 -19.29 8.34
CA LYS A 282 -4.97 -19.69 9.47
C LYS A 282 -3.61 -20.24 9.04
N THR A 283 -3.25 -20.10 7.76
CA THR A 283 -1.97 -20.55 7.23
C THR A 283 -0.81 -19.73 7.82
N PRO A 284 0.40 -20.29 7.95
CA PRO A 284 1.56 -19.55 8.49
C PRO A 284 2.10 -18.48 7.54
N LEU A 285 1.84 -18.59 6.23
CA LEU A 285 1.97 -17.48 5.29
C LEU A 285 0.66 -16.68 5.32
N GLN A 286 0.75 -15.37 5.56
CA GLN A 286 -0.40 -14.48 5.62
C GLN A 286 -0.20 -13.33 4.64
N VAL A 287 -1.27 -12.94 3.95
CA VAL A 287 -1.32 -11.71 3.14
C VAL A 287 -1.70 -10.57 4.08
N GLY A 288 -0.99 -9.46 4.02
CA GLY A 288 -1.32 -8.26 4.78
C GLY A 288 -2.66 -7.70 4.34
N HIS A 289 -3.50 -7.33 5.30
CA HIS A 289 -4.80 -6.72 5.02
C HIS A 289 -4.60 -5.35 4.35
N PRO A 290 -5.27 -5.07 3.22
CA PRO A 290 -5.22 -3.74 2.63
C PRO A 290 -6.00 -2.73 3.46
N LEU A 291 -5.65 -1.45 3.38
CA LEU A 291 -6.46 -0.33 3.90
C LEU A 291 -6.45 -0.11 5.44
N GLU A 292 -5.27 0.04 6.04
CA GLU A 292 -5.13 0.35 7.48
C GLU A 292 -4.65 1.78 7.80
N TYR A 293 -4.51 2.67 6.82
CA TYR A 293 -3.87 3.99 7.01
C TYR A 293 -4.82 5.17 6.81
N TYR A 294 -4.73 6.13 7.75
CA TYR A 294 -5.45 7.41 7.77
C TYR A 294 -4.56 8.51 7.21
N GLU A 295 -4.43 8.57 5.89
CA GLU A 295 -3.72 9.68 5.21
C GLU A 295 -4.68 10.80 4.81
N ASP A 296 -5.95 10.44 4.59
CA ASP A 296 -7.00 11.42 4.46
C ASP A 296 -7.33 12.03 5.84
N HIS A 297 -6.96 13.31 5.99
CA HIS A 297 -7.19 14.09 7.21
C HIS A 297 -8.67 14.29 7.54
N TYR A 298 -9.54 14.32 6.52
CA TYR A 298 -10.93 14.75 6.68
C TYR A 298 -11.93 13.59 6.62
N GLN A 299 -12.00 12.82 5.51
CA GLN A 299 -12.93 11.68 5.48
C GLN A 299 -12.37 10.42 6.14
N LYS A 300 -11.06 10.38 6.42
CA LYS A 300 -10.39 9.15 6.89
C LYS A 300 -10.52 8.00 5.87
N SER A 301 -10.53 8.35 4.58
CA SER A 301 -10.48 7.38 3.50
C SER A 301 -9.22 6.54 3.60
N CYS A 302 -9.39 5.21 3.58
CA CYS A 302 -8.29 4.31 3.88
C CYS A 302 -7.33 4.19 2.69
N GLY A 303 -6.03 4.38 2.96
CA GLY A 303 -4.95 4.34 1.95
C GLY A 303 -4.59 2.92 1.49
N ILE A 304 -4.05 2.80 0.27
CA ILE A 304 -4.04 1.54 -0.48
C ILE A 304 -2.71 0.79 -0.33
N ARG A 305 -2.73 -0.46 0.15
CA ARG A 305 -1.52 -1.30 0.29
C ARG A 305 -1.84 -2.79 0.32
N VAL A 306 -0.93 -3.63 -0.16
CA VAL A 306 -0.92 -5.07 0.18
C VAL A 306 0.53 -5.51 0.40
N GLY A 307 0.73 -6.59 1.15
CA GLY A 307 2.07 -7.15 1.37
C GLY A 307 1.98 -8.58 1.89
N PHE A 308 3.13 -9.19 2.18
CA PHE A 308 3.19 -10.50 2.83
C PHE A 308 3.74 -10.41 4.24
N THR A 309 3.11 -11.19 5.11
CA THR A 309 3.50 -11.36 6.50
C THR A 309 3.88 -12.82 6.70
N TYR A 310 5.16 -13.07 6.99
CA TYR A 310 5.69 -14.41 7.20
C TYR A 310 5.76 -14.70 8.70
N ARG A 311 5.06 -15.75 9.14
CA ARG A 311 5.12 -16.18 10.54
C ARG A 311 6.42 -16.94 10.80
N LYS A 312 7.21 -16.48 11.77
CA LYS A 312 8.38 -17.23 12.24
C LYS A 312 7.93 -18.56 12.86
N PRO A 313 8.49 -19.72 12.44
CA PRO A 313 8.05 -21.05 12.89
C PRO A 313 8.09 -21.27 14.41
N SER A 314 8.99 -20.59 15.12
CA SER A 314 9.25 -20.80 16.56
C SER A 314 8.43 -19.91 17.50
N THR A 315 7.60 -18.99 16.99
CA THR A 315 6.96 -17.97 17.84
C THR A 315 5.49 -18.32 18.15
N PRO A 316 5.04 -18.18 19.42
CA PRO A 316 3.62 -18.21 19.79
C PRO A 316 2.80 -17.23 18.94
N ARG A 317 1.48 -17.44 18.82
CA ARG A 317 0.61 -16.52 18.06
C ARG A 317 0.82 -15.08 18.56
N GLY A 318 1.13 -14.15 17.65
CA GLY A 318 1.15 -12.72 17.93
C GLY A 318 2.52 -12.03 18.06
N LEU A 319 3.66 -12.71 17.90
CA LEU A 319 4.98 -12.07 18.03
C LEU A 319 5.94 -12.45 16.88
N CYS A 320 6.60 -11.44 16.31
CA CYS A 320 7.55 -11.48 15.19
C CYS A 320 7.02 -12.01 13.85
N TYR A 321 6.60 -11.06 13.03
CA TYR A 321 6.47 -11.22 11.59
C TYR A 321 7.68 -10.59 10.89
N ALA A 322 8.25 -11.25 9.88
CA ALA A 322 8.93 -10.51 8.82
C ALA A 322 7.84 -10.05 7.87
N THR A 323 7.72 -8.75 7.69
CA THR A 323 6.74 -8.18 6.78
C THR A 323 7.52 -7.51 5.67
N GLU A 324 7.41 -8.03 4.46
CA GLU A 324 7.84 -7.30 3.27
C GLU A 324 6.72 -6.30 2.98
N HIS A 325 6.84 -5.12 3.57
CA HIS A 325 5.92 -4.05 3.28
C HIS A 325 6.32 -3.46 1.93
N GLN A 326 5.42 -3.44 0.97
CA GLN A 326 5.35 -2.34 0.01
C GLN A 326 4.85 -1.11 0.78
N ARG A 327 5.69 -0.58 1.69
CA ARG A 327 5.49 0.74 2.29
C ARG A 327 5.89 1.71 1.20
N LEU A 328 4.96 2.36 0.55
CA LEU A 328 5.28 3.48 -0.32
C LEU A 328 4.31 4.58 0.06
N CYS A 329 4.56 5.18 1.21
CA CYS A 329 3.92 6.42 1.63
C CYS A 329 5.05 7.37 1.92
#